data_AF-A0A3M7ECV4-F1
#
_entry.id   AF-A0A3M7ECV4-F1
#
_cell.length_a   1.000
_cell.length_b   1.000
_cell.length_c   1.000
_cell.angle_alpha   90.00
_cell.angle_beta   90.00
_cell.angle_gamma   90.00
#
_symmetry.space_group_name_H-M   'P 1'
#
loop_
_entity.id
_entity.type
_entity.pdbx_description
1 polymer ?
#
loop_
_entity_poly.entity_id
_entity_poly.type
_entity_poly.pdbx_seq_one_letter_code
_entity_poly.pdbx_strand_id
1 'polypeptide(L)'
;MSSDEGQNNCKGPSGEIDPRPVVGSTDARSINQIREMYPLDNKRQMGGGLCAHENARAEQSTREQKPESSPTDESERQAEPASRREHRPSASASFLTARTWQSSLHHTFCGLHYTSILEADGKAVLNYHLTRAPVIKPTPLPAQATHNPPAKLASIHFEEGDDVKGVLDAAEATYPFLLAPGAKFVAKPDQLIKRRGKSGLLKLNATWAEAREWIEARANKVQKVEHIEGKLRNFLVEPFVPHPQETEYYININSVREGDWILFYHEGGIDVGDVDAKAEKLLIPVDLSEYPSNEEIAAGLLSKVPKGVHPVLIDFISRLYAVYVDCQFTYLEINPLVVIPNKEVTSAEVHFLDLAAKLDQTAEFECGVKWAVARAPAALGIPVIAGKGDGKVTVDAGPPMEFPAPFGRELSKEEAYISEMDAKTGASLKLTILNSQGRVWTLVAGGGASVVYADAIASAGYASELANYGEYSGAPTETQTFHYARTVLDLMLRAPMSPTGKVLFIGGGIANFTNVASTFKGVIRAIREVAPLLIEHNVHIWVRRAGPNYQEGLKNIKAVGVELGLDMHVFGPEMHVSGIVPLALVPGKMNDSIKEFEG
;
A
#
# COMPACT_ATOMS: atom_id res chain seq x y z
N MET A 1 36.64 -83.96 -3.09
CA MET A 1 35.95 -82.68 -3.31
C MET A 1 36.35 -81.78 -2.14
N SER A 2 37.54 -81.17 -2.09
CA SER A 2 38.36 -80.57 -3.18
C SER A 2 37.61 -79.43 -3.85
N SER A 3 38.16 -78.22 -4.00
CA SER A 3 39.40 -77.56 -3.50
C SER A 3 39.20 -76.05 -3.76
N ASP A 4 39.47 -75.12 -2.85
CA ASP A 4 40.77 -74.65 -2.33
C ASP A 4 41.58 -73.80 -3.35
N GLU A 5 42.39 -72.89 -2.80
CA GLU A 5 43.24 -71.87 -3.45
C GLU A 5 42.56 -70.64 -4.10
N GLY A 6 43.36 -69.56 -4.19
CA GLY A 6 43.02 -68.24 -4.72
C GLY A 6 44.28 -67.56 -5.28
N GLN A 7 44.51 -66.29 -4.92
CA GLN A 7 45.61 -65.43 -5.44
C GLN A 7 45.43 -64.95 -6.89
N ASN A 8 46.15 -63.95 -7.40
CA ASN A 8 46.46 -62.58 -6.93
C ASN A 8 47.22 -61.86 -8.09
N ASN A 9 47.47 -60.55 -7.98
CA ASN A 9 48.54 -59.83 -8.71
C ASN A 9 48.47 -59.71 -10.26
N CYS A 10 49.15 -58.75 -10.92
CA CYS A 10 49.47 -57.34 -10.60
C CYS A 10 50.19 -56.69 -11.80
N LYS A 11 50.10 -55.36 -11.96
CA LYS A 11 51.19 -54.45 -12.42
C LYS A 11 50.76 -52.98 -12.48
N GLY A 12 51.42 -52.12 -11.70
CA GLY A 12 51.56 -50.67 -11.93
C GLY A 12 52.99 -50.36 -12.42
N PRO A 13 53.69 -49.29 -11.94
CA PRO A 13 53.20 -48.15 -11.14
C PRO A 13 53.84 -46.76 -11.43
N SER A 14 53.14 -45.69 -11.02
CA SER A 14 53.64 -44.36 -10.54
C SER A 14 52.39 -43.55 -10.11
N GLY A 15 52.31 -42.75 -9.04
CA GLY A 15 53.28 -41.88 -8.34
C GLY A 15 52.93 -40.43 -8.70
N GLU A 16 52.52 -39.50 -7.81
CA GLU A 16 52.36 -39.46 -6.33
C GLU A 16 51.11 -38.55 -6.01
N ILE A 17 50.71 -37.95 -4.86
CA ILE A 17 51.25 -37.50 -3.55
C ILE A 17 50.16 -37.68 -2.44
N ASP A 18 50.53 -37.54 -1.16
CA ASP A 18 49.72 -37.71 0.07
C ASP A 18 48.68 -36.59 0.39
N PRO A 19 47.45 -36.91 0.86
CA PRO A 19 46.47 -35.96 1.40
C PRO A 19 46.25 -36.09 2.93
N ARG A 20 46.47 -35.02 3.71
CA ARG A 20 46.30 -34.98 5.19
C ARG A 20 46.03 -33.55 5.73
N PRO A 21 45.46 -33.37 6.94
CA PRO A 21 44.05 -33.61 7.26
C PRO A 21 43.35 -32.37 7.87
N VAL A 22 42.01 -32.38 7.98
CA VAL A 22 41.24 -31.25 8.54
C VAL A 22 40.61 -31.59 9.89
N VAL A 23 41.13 -31.00 10.97
CA VAL A 23 40.45 -30.81 12.27
C VAL A 23 40.95 -29.49 12.88
N GLY A 24 40.03 -28.59 13.26
CA GLY A 24 40.38 -27.34 13.94
C GLY A 24 39.15 -26.47 14.21
N SER A 25 38.92 -26.13 15.48
CA SER A 25 37.84 -25.24 15.94
C SER A 25 38.34 -23.79 16.13
N THR A 26 37.46 -22.90 16.63
CA THR A 26 37.65 -21.45 16.90
C THR A 26 37.57 -20.53 15.66
N ASP A 27 37.17 -19.25 15.75
CA ASP A 27 36.65 -18.48 16.89
C ASP A 27 35.68 -17.36 16.43
N ALA A 28 34.91 -16.78 17.37
CA ALA A 28 33.94 -15.71 17.11
C ALA A 28 34.59 -14.31 17.03
N ARG A 29 35.49 -14.05 16.07
CA ARG A 29 36.18 -12.75 15.91
C ARG A 29 36.42 -12.27 14.46
N SER A 30 35.42 -12.34 13.59
CA SER A 30 35.63 -12.09 12.14
C SER A 30 34.78 -10.98 11.49
N ILE A 31 33.96 -10.23 12.25
CA ILE A 31 33.01 -9.26 11.68
C ILE A 31 33.47 -7.79 11.82
N ASN A 32 34.32 -7.46 12.79
CA ASN A 32 34.70 -6.06 13.08
C ASN A 32 35.83 -5.46 12.20
N GLN A 33 36.39 -6.19 11.23
CA GLN A 33 37.55 -5.73 10.44
C GLN A 33 37.22 -5.13 9.05
N ILE A 34 35.94 -4.95 8.70
CA ILE A 34 35.53 -4.35 7.40
C ILE A 34 35.23 -2.84 7.53
N ARG A 35 35.34 -2.25 8.73
CA ARG A 35 34.99 -0.83 8.99
C ARG A 35 36.14 0.20 8.92
N GLU A 36 37.39 -0.21 8.66
CA GLU A 36 38.58 0.68 8.78
C GLU A 36 39.32 1.02 7.46
N MET A 37 38.72 0.80 6.28
CA MET A 37 39.44 0.95 4.99
C MET A 37 39.20 2.24 4.18
N TYR A 38 38.37 3.20 4.62
CA TYR A 38 38.15 4.46 3.89
C TYR A 38 38.00 5.70 4.79
N PRO A 39 39.11 6.39 5.15
CA PRO A 39 39.07 7.72 5.74
C PRO A 39 38.91 8.80 4.65
N LEU A 40 37.72 9.40 4.55
CA LEU A 40 37.49 10.56 3.67
C LEU A 40 37.72 11.89 4.40
N ASP A 41 38.99 12.26 4.54
CA ASP A 41 39.38 13.62 4.95
C ASP A 41 39.81 14.45 3.73
N ASN A 42 39.04 15.48 3.38
CA ASN A 42 39.51 16.50 2.44
C ASN A 42 38.74 17.83 2.56
N LYS A 43 39.28 18.77 3.34
CA LYS A 43 38.84 20.16 3.33
C LYS A 43 39.31 20.87 2.05
N ARG A 44 38.37 21.42 1.29
CA ARG A 44 38.61 22.65 0.48
C ARG A 44 37.53 23.69 0.75
N GLN A 45 37.84 24.94 0.41
CA GLN A 45 37.41 26.11 1.16
C GLN A 45 36.96 27.25 0.23
N MET A 46 36.24 28.23 0.79
CA MET A 46 35.91 29.56 0.21
C MET A 46 34.76 29.60 -0.81
N GLY A 47 33.76 30.46 -0.56
CA GLY A 47 32.77 30.86 -1.57
C GLY A 47 31.41 31.34 -1.06
N GLY A 48 31.35 32.53 -0.43
CA GLY A 48 30.08 33.21 -0.12
C GLY A 48 29.83 33.46 1.37
N GLY A 49 29.38 34.67 1.70
CA GLY A 49 29.00 35.08 3.05
C GLY A 49 28.13 36.33 3.02
N LEU A 50 27.48 36.64 4.15
CA LEU A 50 26.49 37.72 4.35
C LEU A 50 25.20 37.50 3.52
N CYS A 51 23.99 37.66 4.05
CA CYS A 51 23.59 38.50 5.18
C CYS A 51 22.53 37.82 6.05
N ALA A 52 22.45 38.18 7.34
CA ALA A 52 21.39 37.77 8.25
C ALA A 52 20.87 38.99 9.02
N HIS A 53 19.73 39.53 8.60
CA HIS A 53 18.90 40.51 9.30
C HIS A 53 17.52 40.56 8.61
N GLU A 54 16.52 41.15 9.28
CA GLU A 54 15.13 41.35 8.82
C GLU A 54 14.32 40.02 8.66
N ASN A 55 13.22 39.76 9.37
CA ASN A 55 12.32 40.64 10.12
C ASN A 55 11.74 39.98 11.39
N ALA A 56 11.62 40.76 12.46
CA ALA A 56 10.90 40.39 13.67
C ALA A 56 10.30 41.62 14.38
N ARG A 57 9.33 42.32 13.76
CA ARG A 57 8.42 43.25 14.47
C ARG A 57 7.21 43.72 13.64
N ALA A 58 6.01 43.39 14.14
CA ALA A 58 4.69 43.97 13.85
C ALA A 58 3.66 43.03 14.56
N GLU A 59 3.44 43.10 15.88
CA GLU A 59 2.67 44.16 16.56
C GLU A 59 1.35 44.42 15.81
N GLN A 60 0.29 43.70 16.20
CA GLN A 60 -0.78 44.18 17.08
C GLN A 60 -1.63 45.30 16.47
N SER A 61 -2.88 44.97 16.10
CA SER A 61 -3.92 45.96 15.80
C SER A 61 -5.24 45.60 16.50
N THR A 62 -5.59 46.46 17.44
CA THR A 62 -6.92 46.77 18.01
C THR A 62 -8.13 45.93 17.59
N ARG A 63 -8.74 45.26 18.57
CA ARG A 63 -10.11 44.70 18.52
C ARG A 63 -11.11 45.77 18.98
N GLU A 64 -11.67 46.55 18.06
CA GLU A 64 -12.74 47.49 18.39
C GLU A 64 -14.12 46.79 18.51
N GLN A 65 -14.91 47.22 19.49
CA GLN A 65 -16.32 46.84 19.65
C GLN A 65 -17.22 48.08 19.48
N LYS A 66 -18.32 47.96 18.73
CA LYS A 66 -19.49 48.86 18.79
C LYS A 66 -20.69 48.23 18.05
N PRO A 67 -21.94 48.64 18.36
CA PRO A 67 -22.66 47.96 19.42
C PRO A 67 -24.02 47.41 18.96
N GLU A 68 -24.77 46.83 19.91
CA GLU A 68 -26.15 46.38 19.72
C GLU A 68 -27.11 47.54 19.39
N SER A 69 -28.11 47.25 18.57
CA SER A 69 -29.39 47.96 18.55
C SER A 69 -30.53 46.97 18.22
N SER A 70 -31.73 47.25 18.71
CA SER A 70 -32.89 46.36 18.66
C SER A 70 -34.19 47.20 18.48
N PRO A 71 -35.41 46.61 18.48
CA PRO A 71 -36.05 46.24 17.22
C PRO A 71 -37.43 46.90 17.00
N THR A 72 -37.93 46.93 15.75
CA THR A 72 -39.33 47.31 15.45
C THR A 72 -39.93 46.53 14.27
N ASP A 73 -41.06 45.90 14.57
CA ASP A 73 -42.29 45.71 13.78
C ASP A 73 -42.32 44.92 12.46
N GLU A 74 -43.29 44.00 12.43
CA GLU A 74 -43.86 43.34 11.25
C GLU A 74 -44.89 44.26 10.56
N SER A 75 -45.05 44.16 9.23
CA SER A 75 -46.39 44.20 8.60
C SER A 75 -46.38 43.89 7.09
N GLU A 76 -47.40 43.12 6.68
CA GLU A 76 -48.08 43.13 5.37
C GLU A 76 -47.28 43.30 4.06
N ARG A 77 -47.28 42.27 3.19
CA ARG A 77 -48.28 42.14 2.09
C ARG A 77 -48.19 40.79 1.36
N GLN A 78 -49.10 40.58 0.41
CA GLN A 78 -49.51 39.26 -0.12
C GLN A 78 -48.90 38.91 -1.50
N ALA A 79 -49.11 37.64 -1.90
CA ALA A 79 -49.04 37.00 -3.22
C ALA A 79 -49.40 37.90 -4.44
N GLU A 80 -49.01 37.63 -5.71
CA GLU A 80 -48.29 36.55 -6.43
C GLU A 80 -47.92 37.10 -7.87
N PRO A 81 -47.47 36.36 -8.92
CA PRO A 81 -47.15 34.93 -9.09
C PRO A 81 -45.73 34.65 -9.62
N ALA A 82 -45.41 33.37 -9.84
CA ALA A 82 -44.08 32.90 -10.24
C ALA A 82 -43.74 33.07 -11.74
N SER A 83 -42.44 33.21 -12.04
CA SER A 83 -41.86 32.86 -13.35
C SER A 83 -40.55 32.07 -13.17
N ARG A 84 -40.22 31.22 -14.15
CA ARG A 84 -39.23 30.14 -14.02
C ARG A 84 -37.82 30.63 -13.66
N ARG A 85 -37.17 29.95 -12.71
CA ARG A 85 -35.71 29.82 -12.63
C ARG A 85 -35.32 28.37 -12.42
N GLU A 86 -34.34 27.92 -13.20
CA GLU A 86 -33.82 26.55 -13.18
C GLU A 86 -32.92 26.33 -11.95
N HIS A 87 -32.92 25.10 -11.41
CA HIS A 87 -32.01 24.74 -10.32
C HIS A 87 -30.58 24.63 -10.85
N ARG A 88 -29.70 25.55 -10.44
CA ARG A 88 -28.27 25.24 -10.30
C ARG A 88 -28.05 24.52 -8.96
N PRO A 89 -27.34 23.37 -8.92
CA PRO A 89 -26.91 22.79 -7.65
C PRO A 89 -25.96 23.75 -6.94
N SER A 90 -25.99 23.76 -5.60
CA SER A 90 -25.15 24.64 -4.79
C SER A 90 -23.69 24.16 -4.76
N ALA A 91 -22.75 25.11 -4.87
CA ALA A 91 -21.31 24.81 -4.88
C ALA A 91 -20.82 24.06 -3.62
N SER A 92 -21.54 24.17 -2.50
CA SER A 92 -21.23 23.46 -1.27
C SER A 92 -21.19 21.93 -1.43
N ALA A 93 -22.03 21.36 -2.30
CA ALA A 93 -22.03 19.91 -2.54
C ALA A 93 -20.72 19.45 -3.21
N SER A 94 -20.25 20.19 -4.23
CA SER A 94 -19.02 19.90 -4.97
C SER A 94 -17.76 20.04 -4.11
N PHE A 95 -17.75 20.96 -3.14
CA PHE A 95 -16.62 21.14 -2.23
C PHE A 95 -16.47 20.00 -1.21
N LEU A 96 -17.56 19.34 -0.81
CA LEU A 96 -17.51 18.17 0.07
C LEU A 96 -16.95 16.93 -0.66
N THR A 97 -17.41 16.64 -1.88
CA THR A 97 -16.89 15.52 -2.68
C THR A 97 -15.43 15.71 -3.08
N ALA A 98 -14.99 16.95 -3.36
CA ALA A 98 -13.59 17.23 -3.65
C ALA A 98 -12.66 16.95 -2.45
N ARG A 99 -13.09 17.26 -1.21
CA ARG A 99 -12.29 16.99 0.00
C ARG A 99 -12.14 15.50 0.30
N THR A 100 -13.19 14.70 0.11
CA THR A 100 -13.08 13.23 0.27
C THR A 100 -12.19 12.60 -0.81
N TRP A 101 -12.21 13.14 -2.04
CA TRP A 101 -11.26 12.76 -3.10
C TRP A 101 -9.80 13.11 -2.76
N GLN A 102 -9.52 14.36 -2.36
CA GLN A 102 -8.16 14.80 -2.02
C GLN A 102 -7.56 14.01 -0.85
N SER A 103 -8.37 13.61 0.14
CA SER A 103 -7.92 12.76 1.25
C SER A 103 -7.40 11.40 0.77
N SER A 104 -8.12 10.74 -0.15
CA SER A 104 -7.73 9.47 -0.75
C SER A 104 -6.44 9.59 -1.58
N LEU A 105 -6.31 10.68 -2.36
CA LEU A 105 -5.12 10.92 -3.18
C LEU A 105 -3.87 11.27 -2.35
N HIS A 106 -3.99 12.11 -1.31
CA HIS A 106 -2.86 12.50 -0.46
C HIS A 106 -2.24 11.30 0.29
N HIS A 107 -3.07 10.42 0.84
CA HIS A 107 -2.60 9.22 1.56
C HIS A 107 -1.86 8.22 0.68
N THR A 108 -1.92 8.34 -0.65
CA THR A 108 -1.35 7.35 -1.57
C THR A 108 0.05 7.72 -2.07
N PHE A 109 0.45 9.01 -2.07
CA PHE A 109 1.58 9.48 -2.89
C PHE A 109 2.55 10.53 -2.30
N CYS A 110 2.45 10.91 -1.02
CA CYS A 110 3.36 11.93 -0.45
C CYS A 110 4.10 11.47 0.84
N GLY A 111 5.10 10.61 0.65
CA GLY A 111 6.05 10.18 1.70
C GLY A 111 5.71 8.81 2.30
N LEU A 112 6.65 7.87 2.19
CA LEU A 112 6.58 6.45 2.60
C LEU A 112 5.43 5.68 1.91
N HIS A 113 5.75 4.67 1.10
CA HIS A 113 4.73 3.78 0.52
C HIS A 113 4.29 2.73 1.55
N TYR A 114 3.48 3.15 2.52
CA TYR A 114 2.84 2.24 3.46
C TYR A 114 1.63 1.55 2.81
N THR A 115 1.80 0.28 2.44
CA THR A 115 0.77 -0.47 1.71
C THR A 115 0.11 -1.49 2.65
N SER A 116 -1.21 -1.66 2.52
CA SER A 116 -1.99 -2.55 3.40
C SER A 116 -1.84 -4.00 2.97
N ILE A 117 -1.78 -4.92 3.94
CA ILE A 117 -1.66 -6.36 3.72
C ILE A 117 -2.91 -7.09 4.21
N LEU A 118 -3.11 -8.34 3.80
CA LEU A 118 -4.21 -9.17 4.30
C LEU A 118 -4.02 -9.49 5.79
N GLU A 119 -5.13 -9.78 6.47
CA GLU A 119 -5.11 -10.19 7.87
C GLU A 119 -4.30 -11.50 8.05
N ALA A 120 -4.47 -12.46 7.14
CA ALA A 120 -3.71 -13.71 7.12
C ALA A 120 -2.19 -13.45 7.03
N ASP A 121 -1.75 -12.53 6.17
CA ASP A 121 -0.35 -12.17 6.00
C ASP A 121 0.22 -11.52 7.26
N GLY A 122 -0.48 -10.53 7.81
CA GLY A 122 -0.05 -9.82 9.01
C GLY A 122 0.00 -10.75 10.23
N LYS A 123 -0.95 -11.68 10.37
CA LYS A 123 -0.94 -12.71 11.42
C LYS A 123 0.18 -13.72 11.25
N ALA A 124 0.51 -14.13 10.02
CA ALA A 124 1.63 -15.02 9.76
C ALA A 124 2.97 -14.36 10.14
N VAL A 125 3.21 -13.13 9.65
CA VAL A 125 4.39 -12.32 10.00
C VAL A 125 4.49 -12.11 11.51
N LEU A 126 3.39 -11.71 12.16
CA LEU A 126 3.36 -11.51 13.62
C LEU A 126 3.64 -12.80 14.39
N ASN A 127 2.89 -13.87 14.14
CA ASN A 127 3.04 -15.12 14.88
C ASN A 127 4.44 -15.72 14.76
N TYR A 128 5.04 -15.64 13.57
CA TYR A 128 6.40 -16.12 13.34
C TYR A 128 7.43 -15.25 14.08
N HIS A 129 7.37 -13.92 13.96
CA HIS A 129 8.44 -13.06 14.48
C HIS A 129 8.31 -12.67 15.95
N LEU A 130 7.14 -12.82 16.60
CA LEU A 130 6.92 -12.46 18.02
C LEU A 130 7.91 -13.12 19.00
N THR A 131 8.47 -14.27 18.61
CA THR A 131 9.45 -15.05 19.39
C THR A 131 10.85 -15.09 18.76
N ARG A 132 11.11 -14.21 17.78
CA ARG A 132 12.35 -14.14 16.99
C ARG A 132 12.93 -12.72 16.90
N ALA A 133 12.08 -11.70 16.83
CA ALA A 133 12.50 -10.31 16.84
C ALA A 133 13.17 -9.93 18.18
N PRO A 134 14.30 -9.18 18.16
CA PRO A 134 15.00 -8.78 19.37
C PRO A 134 14.23 -7.67 20.11
N VAL A 135 13.89 -7.89 21.38
CA VAL A 135 13.24 -6.86 22.22
C VAL A 135 14.20 -5.70 22.54
N ILE A 136 13.70 -4.46 22.49
CA ILE A 136 14.51 -3.24 22.64
C ILE A 136 15.12 -3.12 24.05
N LYS A 137 14.34 -3.48 25.09
CA LYS A 137 14.79 -3.60 26.48
C LYS A 137 14.24 -4.90 27.10
N PRO A 138 14.87 -5.47 28.15
CA PRO A 138 14.42 -6.72 28.78
C PRO A 138 13.01 -6.61 29.37
N THR A 139 12.17 -7.59 29.06
CA THR A 139 10.79 -7.69 29.52
C THR A 139 10.67 -8.38 30.89
N PRO A 140 9.51 -8.35 31.57
CA PRO A 140 9.33 -9.01 32.88
C PRO A 140 9.35 -10.54 32.83
N LEU A 141 9.26 -11.15 31.64
CA LEU A 141 9.25 -12.59 31.45
C LEU A 141 10.57 -13.08 30.81
N PRO A 142 11.04 -14.30 31.12
CA PRO A 142 12.23 -14.85 30.49
C PRO A 142 12.05 -15.02 28.98
N ALA A 143 13.15 -14.97 28.22
CA ALA A 143 13.14 -15.31 26.81
C ALA A 143 12.59 -16.73 26.59
N GLN A 144 11.64 -16.89 25.67
CA GLN A 144 11.01 -18.18 25.40
C GLN A 144 12.02 -19.16 24.79
N ALA A 145 12.13 -20.36 25.38
CA ALA A 145 13.04 -21.41 24.93
C ALA A 145 12.60 -22.10 23.62
N THR A 146 11.37 -21.84 23.17
CA THR A 146 10.75 -22.39 21.96
C THR A 146 9.98 -21.29 21.26
N HIS A 147 9.99 -21.27 19.93
CA HIS A 147 9.16 -20.36 19.15
C HIS A 147 7.68 -20.75 19.19
N ASN A 148 6.81 -19.79 18.83
CA ASN A 148 5.38 -20.02 18.65
C ASN A 148 5.10 -21.21 17.70
N PRO A 149 4.03 -22.00 17.94
CA PRO A 149 3.56 -22.99 16.99
C PRO A 149 3.05 -22.30 15.70
N PRO A 150 2.96 -23.03 14.57
CA PRO A 150 2.38 -22.50 13.33
C PRO A 150 0.96 -21.95 13.52
N ALA A 151 0.69 -20.80 12.89
CA ALA A 151 -0.62 -20.16 12.94
C ALA A 151 -1.63 -20.95 12.09
N LYS A 152 -2.78 -21.30 12.67
CA LYS A 152 -3.86 -22.04 11.98
C LYS A 152 -4.71 -21.12 11.12
N LEU A 153 -4.12 -20.64 10.03
CA LEU A 153 -4.72 -19.72 9.07
C LEU A 153 -5.08 -20.50 7.80
N ALA A 154 -6.36 -20.69 7.52
CA ALA A 154 -6.84 -21.21 6.25
C ALA A 154 -7.29 -20.05 5.36
N SER A 155 -6.39 -19.59 4.48
CA SER A 155 -6.69 -18.59 3.46
C SER A 155 -7.24 -19.30 2.22
N ILE A 156 -8.41 -18.89 1.75
CA ILE A 156 -9.18 -19.53 0.66
C ILE A 156 -9.58 -18.46 -0.35
N HIS A 157 -8.87 -18.46 -1.48
CA HIS A 157 -9.08 -17.55 -2.61
C HIS A 157 -9.87 -18.23 -3.73
N PHE A 158 -10.68 -17.45 -4.45
CA PHE A 158 -11.56 -17.89 -5.54
C PHE A 158 -11.37 -17.00 -6.77
N GLU A 159 -11.01 -17.59 -7.90
CA GLU A 159 -10.86 -16.93 -9.20
C GLU A 159 -12.19 -16.81 -9.97
N GLU A 160 -12.20 -16.02 -11.04
CA GLU A 160 -13.39 -15.86 -11.89
C GLU A 160 -13.67 -17.12 -12.73
N GLY A 161 -14.77 -17.80 -12.42
CA GLY A 161 -15.20 -19.03 -13.09
C GLY A 161 -14.89 -20.32 -12.33
N ASP A 162 -14.26 -20.23 -11.16
CA ASP A 162 -13.97 -21.38 -10.31
C ASP A 162 -15.22 -22.16 -9.89
N ASP A 163 -15.08 -23.49 -9.85
CA ASP A 163 -15.97 -24.32 -9.03
C ASP A 163 -15.64 -24.09 -7.55
N VAL A 164 -16.50 -23.28 -6.92
CA VAL A 164 -16.46 -22.96 -5.49
C VAL A 164 -16.40 -24.22 -4.62
N LYS A 165 -16.94 -25.36 -5.06
CA LYS A 165 -16.86 -26.62 -4.30
C LYS A 165 -15.49 -27.27 -4.41
N GLY A 166 -14.96 -27.46 -5.62
CA GLY A 166 -13.60 -27.95 -5.84
C GLY A 166 -12.52 -27.12 -5.14
N VAL A 167 -12.68 -25.79 -5.04
CA VAL A 167 -11.78 -24.92 -4.26
C VAL A 167 -11.86 -25.21 -2.76
N LEU A 168 -13.06 -25.40 -2.21
CA LEU A 168 -13.25 -25.74 -0.79
C LEU A 168 -12.76 -27.16 -0.47
N ASP A 169 -12.93 -28.11 -1.38
CA ASP A 169 -12.41 -29.48 -1.24
C ASP A 169 -10.87 -29.51 -1.29
N ALA A 170 -10.25 -28.63 -2.10
CA ALA A 170 -8.81 -28.41 -2.09
C ALA A 170 -8.31 -27.72 -0.81
N ALA A 171 -9.11 -26.82 -0.22
CA ALA A 171 -8.81 -26.21 1.07
C ALA A 171 -8.82 -27.25 2.21
N GLU A 172 -9.72 -28.23 2.20
CA GLU A 172 -9.72 -29.34 3.18
C GLU A 172 -8.44 -30.18 3.14
N ALA A 173 -7.90 -30.43 1.94
CA ALA A 173 -6.62 -31.13 1.76
C ALA A 173 -5.40 -30.26 2.17
N THR A 174 -5.47 -28.95 1.95
CA THR A 174 -4.40 -27.98 2.25
C THR A 174 -4.32 -27.66 3.74
N TYR A 175 -5.48 -27.63 4.42
CA TYR A 175 -5.61 -27.24 5.82
C TYR A 175 -6.29 -28.35 6.65
N PRO A 176 -5.62 -29.49 6.94
CA PRO A 176 -6.23 -30.62 7.66
C PRO A 176 -6.83 -30.28 9.04
N PHE A 177 -6.47 -29.15 9.64
CA PHE A 177 -7.05 -28.68 10.90
C PHE A 177 -8.53 -28.29 10.78
N LEU A 178 -9.05 -28.01 9.57
CA LEU A 178 -10.47 -27.76 9.30
C LEU A 178 -11.33 -29.00 9.59
N LEU A 179 -10.79 -30.19 9.34
CA LEU A 179 -11.47 -31.48 9.55
C LEU A 179 -11.28 -32.05 10.97
N ALA A 180 -10.67 -31.30 11.89
CA ALA A 180 -10.42 -31.76 13.25
C ALA A 180 -11.74 -32.01 14.03
N PRO A 181 -11.99 -33.22 14.58
CA PRO A 181 -13.24 -33.54 15.26
C PRO A 181 -13.56 -32.60 16.42
N GLY A 182 -14.78 -32.06 16.42
CA GLY A 182 -15.25 -31.12 17.45
C GLY A 182 -14.68 -29.71 17.36
N ALA A 183 -13.81 -29.41 16.38
CA ALA A 183 -13.28 -28.06 16.18
C ALA A 183 -14.37 -27.05 15.82
N LYS A 184 -14.16 -25.82 16.28
CA LYS A 184 -15.00 -24.66 16.01
C LYS A 184 -14.17 -23.56 15.37
N PHE A 185 -14.80 -22.78 14.50
CA PHE A 185 -14.12 -21.83 13.61
C PHE A 185 -14.81 -20.47 13.56
N VAL A 186 -14.02 -19.47 13.20
CA VAL A 186 -14.47 -18.19 12.64
C VAL A 186 -14.19 -18.21 11.14
N ALA A 187 -15.18 -17.84 10.32
CA ALA A 187 -14.99 -17.58 8.90
C ALA A 187 -15.38 -16.12 8.56
N LYS A 188 -14.55 -15.46 7.75
CA LYS A 188 -14.68 -14.04 7.39
C LYS A 188 -14.00 -13.74 6.05
N PRO A 189 -14.42 -12.71 5.29
CA PRO A 189 -13.67 -12.25 4.13
C PRO A 189 -12.38 -11.55 4.59
N ASP A 190 -11.30 -11.75 3.84
CA ASP A 190 -10.02 -11.10 4.06
C ASP A 190 -9.61 -10.39 2.76
N GLN A 191 -10.10 -9.16 2.62
CA GLN A 191 -9.91 -8.26 1.47
C GLN A 191 -9.92 -6.80 1.95
N LEU A 192 -9.20 -6.49 3.03
CA LEU A 192 -9.13 -5.16 3.67
C LEU A 192 -10.49 -4.57 4.14
N ILE A 193 -11.52 -5.40 4.28
CA ILE A 193 -12.86 -4.97 4.74
C ILE A 193 -12.83 -4.69 6.24
N LYS A 194 -12.93 -3.42 6.66
CA LYS A 194 -13.10 -3.04 8.08
C LYS A 194 -14.54 -3.32 8.57
N ARG A 195 -14.71 -3.43 9.90
CA ARG A 195 -16.01 -3.55 10.60
C ARG A 195 -16.89 -4.76 10.21
N ARG A 196 -16.30 -5.84 9.68
CA ARG A 196 -16.96 -7.06 9.18
C ARG A 196 -18.14 -7.58 10.03
N GLY A 197 -18.02 -7.55 11.36
CA GLY A 197 -19.10 -7.95 12.28
C GLY A 197 -20.38 -7.12 12.11
N LYS A 198 -20.27 -5.78 12.01
CA LYS A 198 -21.42 -4.89 11.81
C LYS A 198 -21.99 -4.97 10.39
N SER A 199 -21.25 -5.50 9.44
CA SER A 199 -21.69 -5.80 8.07
C SER A 199 -22.29 -7.20 7.88
N GLY A 200 -22.38 -8.04 8.93
CA GLY A 200 -22.84 -9.43 8.80
C GLY A 200 -21.86 -10.37 8.07
N LEU A 201 -20.58 -9.98 8.00
CA LEU A 201 -19.50 -10.68 7.29
C LEU A 201 -18.59 -11.48 8.24
N LEU A 202 -19.11 -11.92 9.39
CA LEU A 202 -18.47 -12.88 10.29
C LEU A 202 -19.41 -14.07 10.56
N LYS A 203 -18.88 -15.30 10.48
CA LYS A 203 -19.55 -16.54 10.91
C LYS A 203 -18.74 -17.11 12.08
N LEU A 204 -19.23 -16.88 13.30
CA LEU A 204 -18.57 -17.26 14.56
C LEU A 204 -19.05 -18.64 15.06
N ASN A 205 -18.23 -19.31 15.89
CA ASN A 205 -18.52 -20.58 16.55
C ASN A 205 -19.12 -21.67 15.63
N ALA A 206 -18.61 -21.72 14.39
CA ALA A 206 -19.11 -22.63 13.35
C ALA A 206 -18.36 -23.96 13.38
N THR A 207 -19.02 -25.08 13.10
CA THR A 207 -18.32 -26.27 12.58
C THR A 207 -17.79 -25.98 11.17
N TRP A 208 -16.84 -26.77 10.67
CA TRP A 208 -16.34 -26.59 9.30
C TRP A 208 -17.47 -26.66 8.25
N ALA A 209 -18.41 -27.60 8.37
CA ALA A 209 -19.55 -27.70 7.45
C ALA A 209 -20.38 -26.40 7.39
N GLU A 210 -20.69 -25.79 8.54
CA GLU A 210 -21.40 -24.51 8.61
C GLU A 210 -20.59 -23.31 8.09
N ALA A 211 -19.25 -23.37 8.18
CA ALA A 211 -18.36 -22.35 7.63
C ALA A 211 -18.25 -22.48 6.11
N ARG A 212 -18.06 -23.72 5.62
CA ARG A 212 -18.01 -24.11 4.21
C ARG A 212 -19.30 -23.71 3.48
N GLU A 213 -20.47 -24.00 4.02
CA GLU A 213 -21.77 -23.54 3.50
C GLU A 213 -21.87 -22.00 3.48
N TRP A 214 -21.42 -21.32 4.54
CA TRP A 214 -21.46 -19.86 4.63
C TRP A 214 -20.54 -19.17 3.60
N ILE A 215 -19.42 -19.82 3.24
CA ILE A 215 -18.51 -19.40 2.16
C ILE A 215 -19.11 -19.73 0.79
N GLU A 216 -19.63 -20.94 0.54
CA GLU A 216 -20.35 -21.29 -0.70
C GLU A 216 -21.47 -20.28 -1.03
N ALA A 217 -22.18 -19.82 0.02
CA ALA A 217 -23.23 -18.83 -0.11
C ALA A 217 -22.73 -17.43 -0.55
N ARG A 218 -21.42 -17.14 -0.53
CA ARG A 218 -20.83 -15.79 -0.70
C ARG A 218 -19.70 -15.70 -1.74
N ALA A 219 -18.91 -16.76 -1.94
CA ALA A 219 -17.77 -16.75 -2.86
C ALA A 219 -18.16 -16.30 -4.28
N ASN A 220 -17.30 -15.47 -4.88
CA ASN A 220 -17.48 -14.83 -6.18
C ASN A 220 -18.73 -13.92 -6.36
N LYS A 221 -19.53 -13.69 -5.31
CA LYS A 221 -20.71 -12.81 -5.37
C LYS A 221 -20.34 -11.38 -5.00
N VAL A 222 -21.04 -10.42 -5.61
CA VAL A 222 -20.92 -8.99 -5.28
C VAL A 222 -21.56 -8.75 -3.91
N GLN A 223 -20.77 -8.18 -3.01
CA GLN A 223 -21.18 -7.71 -1.69
C GLN A 223 -21.07 -6.19 -1.64
N LYS A 224 -22.10 -5.52 -1.10
CA LYS A 224 -22.04 -4.11 -0.75
C LYS A 224 -21.54 -3.93 0.68
N VAL A 225 -20.57 -3.05 0.88
CA VAL A 225 -20.08 -2.62 2.20
C VAL A 225 -20.06 -1.10 2.23
N GLU A 226 -20.87 -0.52 3.11
CA GLU A 226 -21.15 0.93 3.15
C GLU A 226 -21.56 1.49 1.77
N HIS A 227 -20.65 2.18 1.09
CA HIS A 227 -20.86 2.81 -0.23
C HIS A 227 -20.11 2.10 -1.37
N ILE A 228 -19.39 1.03 -1.08
CA ILE A 228 -18.51 0.29 -1.99
C ILE A 228 -19.14 -1.06 -2.34
N GLU A 229 -19.00 -1.52 -3.59
CA GLU A 229 -19.46 -2.82 -4.06
C GLU A 229 -18.28 -3.59 -4.68
N GLY A 230 -18.12 -4.87 -4.32
CA GLY A 230 -17.01 -5.71 -4.80
C GLY A 230 -17.30 -7.20 -4.64
N LYS A 231 -16.63 -8.05 -5.43
CA LYS A 231 -16.76 -9.51 -5.31
C LYS A 231 -16.02 -10.01 -4.06
N LEU A 232 -16.64 -10.94 -3.33
CA LEU A 232 -15.97 -11.67 -2.25
C LEU A 232 -15.13 -12.81 -2.84
N ARG A 233 -13.83 -12.58 -2.96
CA ARG A 233 -12.82 -13.46 -3.58
C ARG A 233 -11.98 -14.22 -2.57
N ASN A 234 -11.64 -13.62 -1.43
CA ASN A 234 -10.73 -14.23 -0.46
C ASN A 234 -11.34 -14.29 0.95
N PHE A 235 -11.20 -15.44 1.59
CA PHE A 235 -11.76 -15.76 2.90
C PHE A 235 -10.68 -16.33 3.82
N LEU A 236 -10.69 -15.89 5.08
CA LEU A 236 -9.85 -16.41 6.15
C LEU A 236 -10.73 -17.23 7.11
N VAL A 237 -10.29 -18.46 7.39
CA VAL A 237 -10.89 -19.36 8.37
C VAL A 237 -9.87 -19.72 9.45
N GLU A 238 -10.25 -19.51 10.71
CA GLU A 238 -9.38 -19.65 11.89
C GLU A 238 -10.11 -20.39 13.02
N PRO A 239 -9.41 -21.05 13.96
CA PRO A 239 -10.03 -21.60 15.16
C PRO A 239 -10.78 -20.55 15.97
N PHE A 240 -11.99 -20.89 16.41
CA PHE A 240 -12.76 -20.07 17.34
C PHE A 240 -12.19 -20.23 18.76
N VAL A 241 -11.82 -19.11 19.39
CA VAL A 241 -11.39 -19.03 20.79
C VAL A 241 -12.61 -18.66 21.65
N PRO A 242 -13.14 -19.55 22.50
CA PRO A 242 -14.21 -19.20 23.44
C PRO A 242 -13.64 -18.36 24.59
N HIS A 243 -14.14 -17.13 24.75
CA HIS A 243 -13.68 -16.19 25.77
C HIS A 243 -14.83 -15.23 26.17
N PRO A 244 -14.80 -14.62 27.36
CA PRO A 244 -15.79 -13.64 27.79
C PRO A 244 -15.35 -12.19 27.47
N GLN A 245 -16.30 -11.26 27.40
CA GLN A 245 -16.09 -9.90 26.88
C GLN A 245 -15.02 -9.11 27.66
N GLU A 246 -14.91 -9.32 28.97
CA GLU A 246 -13.90 -8.70 29.84
C GLU A 246 -12.46 -9.18 29.61
N THR A 247 -12.25 -10.11 28.67
CA THR A 247 -10.92 -10.50 28.18
C THR A 247 -10.58 -9.91 26.81
N GLU A 248 -11.49 -9.18 26.15
CA GLU A 248 -11.20 -8.44 24.91
C GLU A 248 -10.54 -7.09 25.23
N TYR A 249 -9.32 -6.88 24.70
CA TYR A 249 -8.57 -5.62 24.74
C TYR A 249 -8.42 -5.07 23.31
N TYR A 250 -8.00 -3.80 23.21
CA TYR A 250 -7.59 -3.17 21.95
C TYR A 250 -6.12 -2.77 22.04
N ILE A 251 -5.36 -3.01 20.97
CA ILE A 251 -4.04 -2.41 20.79
C ILE A 251 -3.84 -1.92 19.34
N ASN A 252 -3.23 -0.75 19.19
CA ASN A 252 -2.73 -0.27 17.92
C ASN A 252 -1.32 0.31 18.08
N ILE A 253 -0.46 0.11 17.08
CA ILE A 253 0.82 0.79 16.91
C ILE A 253 0.77 1.52 15.56
N ASN A 254 1.13 2.80 15.54
CA ASN A 254 1.20 3.58 14.31
C ASN A 254 2.38 4.57 14.34
N SER A 255 3.07 4.71 13.21
CA SER A 255 4.20 5.64 13.10
C SER A 255 3.72 7.07 12.89
N VAL A 256 4.46 8.01 13.45
CA VAL A 256 4.41 9.46 13.18
C VAL A 256 5.82 9.95 12.90
N ARG A 257 6.02 11.26 12.72
CA ARG A 257 7.34 11.83 12.40
C ARG A 257 8.30 11.77 13.61
N GLU A 258 7.76 11.82 14.82
CA GLU A 258 8.48 11.93 16.08
C GLU A 258 8.76 10.57 16.75
N GLY A 259 8.21 9.47 16.21
CA GLY A 259 8.28 8.14 16.80
C GLY A 259 7.06 7.29 16.45
N ASP A 260 6.78 6.26 17.25
CA ASP A 260 5.62 5.38 17.10
C ASP A 260 4.68 5.53 18.29
N TRP A 261 3.39 5.79 18.03
CA TRP A 261 2.36 5.75 19.07
C TRP A 261 1.91 4.31 19.29
N ILE A 262 1.92 3.87 20.55
CA ILE A 262 1.19 2.70 21.03
C ILE A 262 -0.09 3.20 21.71
N LEU A 263 -1.24 2.73 21.23
CA LEU A 263 -2.57 2.95 21.81
C LEU A 263 -3.03 1.66 22.46
N PHE A 264 -3.54 1.72 23.69
CA PHE A 264 -4.11 0.56 24.39
C PHE A 264 -5.47 0.91 25.02
N TYR A 265 -6.44 0.01 24.93
CA TYR A 265 -7.72 0.19 25.61
C TYR A 265 -8.29 -1.11 26.19
N HIS A 266 -8.84 -1.00 27.40
CA HIS A 266 -9.26 -2.12 28.25
C HIS A 266 -10.63 -2.75 27.94
N GLU A 267 -11.41 -2.18 27.03
CA GLU A 267 -12.68 -2.75 26.55
C GLU A 267 -12.61 -2.83 25.02
N GLY A 268 -12.06 -3.92 24.52
CA GLY A 268 -11.88 -4.16 23.08
C GLY A 268 -13.19 -4.51 22.37
N GLY A 269 -13.03 -4.95 21.12
CA GLY A 269 -14.10 -5.59 20.36
C GLY A 269 -14.89 -4.68 19.43
N ILE A 270 -16.09 -5.14 19.12
CA ILE A 270 -16.99 -4.60 18.10
C ILE A 270 -17.55 -3.21 18.50
N ASP A 271 -17.68 -2.95 19.81
CA ASP A 271 -18.33 -1.76 20.37
C ASP A 271 -17.39 -0.80 21.11
N VAL A 272 -16.08 -0.93 20.88
CA VAL A 272 -15.03 0.00 21.37
C VAL A 272 -15.36 1.48 21.07
N GLY A 273 -16.02 1.76 19.95
CA GLY A 273 -16.50 3.10 19.57
C GLY A 273 -15.39 4.00 19.00
N ASP A 274 -15.34 5.26 19.42
CA ASP A 274 -14.21 6.15 19.17
C ASP A 274 -13.05 5.77 20.10
N VAL A 275 -12.21 4.85 19.63
CA VAL A 275 -11.05 4.36 20.40
C VAL A 275 -9.94 5.41 20.52
N ASP A 276 -9.82 6.31 19.54
CA ASP A 276 -8.81 7.36 19.51
C ASP A 276 -8.99 8.39 20.63
N ALA A 277 -10.24 8.63 21.05
CA ALA A 277 -10.57 9.49 22.19
C ALA A 277 -10.54 8.76 23.56
N LYS A 278 -10.44 7.43 23.57
CA LYS A 278 -10.59 6.58 24.77
C LYS A 278 -9.32 5.86 25.22
N ALA A 279 -8.46 5.49 24.27
CA ALA A 279 -7.26 4.70 24.52
C ALA A 279 -6.22 5.49 25.32
N GLU A 280 -5.55 4.79 26.24
CA GLU A 280 -4.30 5.26 26.81
C GLU A 280 -3.23 5.26 25.71
N LYS A 281 -2.34 6.26 25.68
CA LYS A 281 -1.37 6.46 24.59
C LYS A 281 0.05 6.67 25.12
N LEU A 282 1.00 5.96 24.53
CA LEU A 282 2.43 6.05 24.83
C LEU A 282 3.21 6.25 23.52
N LEU A 283 4.02 7.31 23.44
CA LEU A 283 4.91 7.55 22.30
C LEU A 283 6.26 6.87 22.57
N ILE A 284 6.67 5.98 21.68
CA ILE A 284 8.05 5.48 21.61
C ILE A 284 8.82 6.43 20.69
N PRO A 285 9.83 7.18 21.17
CA PRO A 285 10.58 8.12 20.34
C PRO A 285 11.49 7.39 19.33
N VAL A 286 11.86 8.10 18.25
CA VAL A 286 12.82 7.59 17.25
C VAL A 286 14.18 7.20 17.85
N ASP A 287 14.62 7.87 18.92
CA ASP A 287 15.80 7.45 19.67
C ASP A 287 15.43 6.32 20.66
N LEU A 288 15.65 5.08 20.24
CA LEU A 288 15.36 3.89 21.04
C LEU A 288 16.21 3.76 22.33
N SER A 289 17.20 4.63 22.56
CA SER A 289 17.82 4.72 23.89
C SER A 289 16.84 5.25 24.95
N GLU A 290 15.92 6.13 24.55
CA GLU A 290 14.82 6.67 25.36
C GLU A 290 13.61 5.72 25.45
N TYR A 291 13.67 4.51 24.89
CA TYR A 291 12.58 3.51 24.98
C TYR A 291 12.14 3.28 26.45
N PRO A 292 10.83 3.30 26.76
CA PRO A 292 10.33 3.31 28.14
C PRO A 292 10.67 2.04 28.93
N SER A 293 10.71 2.17 30.27
CA SER A 293 10.79 1.05 31.20
C SER A 293 9.50 0.23 31.26
N ASN A 294 9.57 -0.97 31.83
CA ASN A 294 8.41 -1.83 32.04
C ASN A 294 7.36 -1.15 32.95
N GLU A 295 7.82 -0.36 33.91
CA GLU A 295 7.03 0.45 34.82
C GLU A 295 6.31 1.60 34.11
N GLU A 296 6.98 2.29 33.19
CA GLU A 296 6.40 3.36 32.37
C GLU A 296 5.39 2.81 31.35
N ILE A 297 5.65 1.65 30.74
CA ILE A 297 4.68 0.94 29.89
C ILE A 297 3.43 0.56 30.70
N ALA A 298 3.61 0.02 31.90
CA ALA A 298 2.49 -0.35 32.77
C ALA A 298 1.65 0.87 33.22
N ALA A 299 2.31 1.97 33.58
CA ALA A 299 1.64 3.21 33.98
C ALA A 299 0.95 3.91 32.81
N GLY A 300 1.59 3.94 31.63
CA GLY A 300 1.14 4.66 30.45
C GLY A 300 0.09 3.94 29.60
N LEU A 301 -0.03 2.60 29.69
CA LEU A 301 -0.98 1.82 28.89
C LEU A 301 -1.91 0.91 29.72
N LEU A 302 -1.46 0.38 30.85
CA LEU A 302 -2.15 -0.70 31.58
C LEU A 302 -2.84 -0.23 32.87
N SER A 303 -3.03 1.08 33.04
CA SER A 303 -3.59 1.74 34.24
C SER A 303 -4.95 1.18 34.71
N LYS A 304 -5.80 0.77 33.77
CA LYS A 304 -7.15 0.22 33.98
C LYS A 304 -7.20 -1.32 33.95
N VAL A 305 -6.06 -2.00 33.78
CA VAL A 305 -5.98 -3.46 33.60
C VAL A 305 -5.63 -4.15 34.93
N PRO A 306 -6.17 -5.36 35.23
CA PRO A 306 -5.79 -6.11 36.42
C PRO A 306 -4.28 -6.41 36.50
N LYS A 307 -3.64 -6.02 37.61
CA LYS A 307 -2.17 -6.13 37.80
C LYS A 307 -1.60 -7.54 37.62
N GLY A 308 -2.41 -8.58 37.84
CA GLY A 308 -1.99 -9.97 37.69
C GLY A 308 -1.59 -10.36 36.26
N VAL A 309 -2.16 -9.71 35.23
CA VAL A 309 -1.80 -9.95 33.82
C VAL A 309 -0.79 -8.93 33.26
N HIS A 310 -0.38 -7.92 34.05
CA HIS A 310 0.60 -6.92 33.60
C HIS A 310 1.92 -7.53 33.10
N PRO A 311 2.57 -8.52 33.75
CA PRO A 311 3.82 -9.08 33.25
C PRO A 311 3.72 -9.68 31.84
N VAL A 312 2.58 -10.33 31.54
CA VAL A 312 2.30 -10.92 30.22
C VAL A 312 2.00 -9.84 29.18
N LEU A 313 1.22 -8.82 29.54
CA LEU A 313 0.92 -7.72 28.63
C LEU A 313 2.14 -6.85 28.31
N ILE A 314 3.02 -6.57 29.27
CA ILE A 314 4.25 -5.80 29.04
C ILE A 314 5.22 -6.59 28.13
N ASP A 315 5.35 -7.91 28.35
CA ASP A 315 6.14 -8.79 27.49
C ASP A 315 5.55 -8.87 26.07
N PHE A 316 4.24 -9.04 25.93
CA PHE A 316 3.55 -9.05 24.64
C PHE A 316 3.67 -7.71 23.89
N ILE A 317 3.44 -6.57 24.55
CA ILE A 317 3.54 -5.23 23.95
C ILE A 317 4.96 -4.97 23.46
N SER A 318 5.98 -5.30 24.27
CA SER A 318 7.38 -5.11 23.90
C SER A 318 7.83 -6.03 22.76
N ARG A 319 7.30 -7.27 22.68
CA ARG A 319 7.52 -8.16 21.52
C ARG A 319 6.77 -7.70 20.28
N LEU A 320 5.54 -7.20 20.44
CA LEU A 320 4.74 -6.67 19.34
C LEU A 320 5.44 -5.45 18.72
N TYR A 321 5.97 -4.55 19.55
CA TYR A 321 6.78 -3.42 19.08
C TYR A 321 8.11 -3.88 18.45
N ALA A 322 8.78 -4.89 19.01
CA ALA A 322 9.97 -5.46 18.39
C ALA A 322 9.69 -6.02 16.98
N VAL A 323 8.57 -6.72 16.77
CA VAL A 323 8.13 -7.17 15.43
C VAL A 323 7.74 -5.99 14.53
N TYR A 324 7.05 -4.99 15.08
CA TYR A 324 6.64 -3.79 14.36
C TYR A 324 7.85 -3.11 13.70
N VAL A 325 8.92 -2.86 14.47
CA VAL A 325 10.16 -2.27 13.97
C VAL A 325 10.95 -3.26 13.09
N ASP A 326 11.19 -4.48 13.56
CA ASP A 326 12.06 -5.45 12.86
C ASP A 326 11.50 -5.89 11.49
N CYS A 327 10.18 -5.89 11.32
CA CYS A 327 9.51 -6.20 10.06
C CYS A 327 8.98 -4.96 9.32
N GLN A 328 9.33 -3.73 9.75
CA GLN A 328 8.99 -2.46 9.07
C GLN A 328 7.48 -2.28 8.83
N PHE A 329 6.69 -2.52 9.89
CA PHE A 329 5.30 -2.08 9.95
C PHE A 329 5.22 -0.56 10.13
N THR A 330 4.17 0.03 9.59
CA THR A 330 3.85 1.48 9.70
C THR A 330 2.46 1.73 10.32
N TYR A 331 1.67 0.67 10.42
CA TYR A 331 0.41 0.61 11.15
C TYR A 331 0.11 -0.86 11.48
N LEU A 332 -0.29 -1.16 12.71
CA LEU A 332 -0.70 -2.49 13.16
C LEU A 332 -1.80 -2.33 14.21
N GLU A 333 -3.02 -2.78 13.92
CA GLU A 333 -4.20 -2.74 14.80
C GLU A 333 -4.65 -4.19 15.09
N ILE A 334 -4.86 -4.54 16.36
CA ILE A 334 -5.42 -5.82 16.81
C ILE A 334 -6.68 -5.53 17.63
N ASN A 335 -7.84 -5.97 17.14
CA ASN A 335 -9.13 -5.71 17.81
C ASN A 335 -10.19 -6.81 17.55
N PRO A 336 -10.42 -7.76 18.47
CA PRO A 336 -9.90 -7.81 19.84
C PRO A 336 -8.53 -8.50 19.94
N LEU A 337 -7.71 -7.99 20.87
CA LEU A 337 -6.62 -8.72 21.51
C LEU A 337 -7.22 -9.44 22.74
N VAL A 338 -7.38 -10.75 22.66
CA VAL A 338 -7.95 -11.55 23.76
C VAL A 338 -6.85 -11.99 24.71
N VAL A 339 -7.03 -11.76 26.01
CA VAL A 339 -6.07 -12.14 27.06
C VAL A 339 -6.78 -12.93 28.16
N ILE A 340 -6.66 -14.25 28.13
CA ILE A 340 -7.36 -15.19 29.02
C ILE A 340 -6.45 -15.52 30.21
N PRO A 341 -6.74 -15.04 31.44
CA PRO A 341 -5.90 -15.33 32.60
C PRO A 341 -5.99 -16.80 33.04
N ASN A 342 -4.93 -17.31 33.65
CA ASN A 342 -4.98 -18.54 34.44
C ASN A 342 -5.85 -18.34 35.70
N LYS A 343 -6.22 -19.44 36.37
CA LYS A 343 -7.13 -19.42 37.54
C LYS A 343 -6.60 -18.56 38.69
N GLU A 344 -5.28 -18.47 38.80
CA GLU A 344 -4.54 -17.74 39.83
C GLU A 344 -4.34 -16.26 39.47
N VAL A 345 -4.65 -15.85 38.24
CA VAL A 345 -4.41 -14.51 37.65
C VAL A 345 -2.96 -14.06 37.83
N THR A 346 -2.03 -14.96 37.50
CA THR A 346 -0.57 -14.76 37.53
C THR A 346 0.09 -14.91 36.15
N SER A 347 -0.65 -15.41 35.16
CA SER A 347 -0.26 -15.53 33.75
C SER A 347 -1.53 -15.52 32.88
N ALA A 348 -1.37 -15.43 31.56
CA ALA A 348 -2.47 -15.43 30.61
C ALA A 348 -2.06 -16.00 29.24
N GLU A 349 -3.03 -16.59 28.53
CA GLU A 349 -2.92 -16.91 27.11
C GLU A 349 -3.36 -15.69 26.28
N VAL A 350 -2.67 -15.40 25.18
CA VAL A 350 -2.87 -14.20 24.36
C VAL A 350 -3.22 -14.60 22.93
N HIS A 351 -4.34 -14.08 22.40
CA HIS A 351 -4.83 -14.39 21.05
C HIS A 351 -5.24 -13.09 20.32
N PHE A 352 -4.62 -12.83 19.16
CA PHE A 352 -4.96 -11.71 18.30
C PHE A 352 -6.04 -12.14 17.28
N LEU A 353 -7.32 -11.83 17.53
CA LEU A 353 -8.44 -12.40 16.77
C LEU A 353 -8.81 -11.63 15.49
N ASP A 354 -8.58 -10.32 15.46
CA ASP A 354 -8.52 -9.52 14.23
C ASP A 354 -7.14 -8.85 14.14
N LEU A 355 -6.64 -8.61 12.92
CA LEU A 355 -5.41 -7.86 12.67
C LEU A 355 -5.54 -7.07 11.36
N ALA A 356 -5.40 -5.74 11.44
CA ALA A 356 -5.32 -4.85 10.29
C ALA A 356 -3.96 -4.15 10.27
N ALA A 357 -3.18 -4.31 9.20
CA ALA A 357 -1.79 -3.85 9.18
C ALA A 357 -1.34 -3.24 7.84
N LYS A 358 -0.25 -2.47 7.91
CA LYS A 358 0.48 -1.92 6.77
C LYS A 358 1.99 -2.06 6.96
N LEU A 359 2.70 -2.35 5.89
CA LEU A 359 4.16 -2.42 5.82
C LEU A 359 4.68 -1.24 4.99
N ASP A 360 5.88 -0.74 5.30
CA ASP A 360 6.58 0.12 4.33
C ASP A 360 7.09 -0.76 3.17
N GLN A 361 6.42 -0.67 2.03
CA GLN A 361 6.76 -1.41 0.83
C GLN A 361 8.16 -1.03 0.31
N THR A 362 8.68 0.16 0.63
CA THR A 362 10.04 0.55 0.23
C THR A 362 11.12 -0.24 0.97
N ALA A 363 10.81 -0.84 2.12
CA ALA A 363 11.72 -1.70 2.87
C ALA A 363 11.80 -3.15 2.35
N GLU A 364 11.15 -3.49 1.22
CA GLU A 364 11.13 -4.86 0.67
C GLU A 364 12.54 -5.42 0.41
N PHE A 365 13.51 -4.59 0.03
CA PHE A 365 14.90 -5.01 -0.18
C PHE A 365 15.63 -5.48 1.09
N GLU A 366 15.13 -5.09 2.28
CA GLU A 366 15.70 -5.44 3.58
C GLU A 366 14.83 -6.47 4.31
N CYS A 367 13.51 -6.27 4.31
CA CYS A 367 12.55 -7.07 5.07
C CYS A 367 11.77 -8.10 4.26
N GLY A 368 11.84 -8.11 2.92
CA GLY A 368 11.11 -9.05 2.06
C GLY A 368 11.34 -10.52 2.40
N VAL A 369 12.57 -10.89 2.79
CA VAL A 369 12.91 -12.25 3.26
C VAL A 369 12.23 -12.57 4.60
N LYS A 370 12.13 -11.60 5.52
CA LYS A 370 11.42 -11.76 6.81
C LYS A 370 9.92 -11.96 6.58
N TRP A 371 9.34 -11.21 5.65
CA TRP A 371 7.93 -11.30 5.27
C TRP A 371 7.60 -12.62 4.54
N ALA A 372 8.52 -13.12 3.71
CA ALA A 372 8.37 -14.38 2.99
C ALA A 372 8.46 -15.59 3.93
N VAL A 373 9.47 -15.66 4.81
CA VAL A 373 9.75 -16.85 5.62
C VAL A 373 8.64 -17.13 6.64
N ALA A 374 7.97 -16.09 7.13
CA ALA A 374 6.81 -16.22 8.01
C ALA A 374 5.57 -16.84 7.33
N ARG A 375 5.50 -16.77 5.99
CA ARG A 375 4.39 -17.23 5.15
C ARG A 375 4.74 -18.47 4.31
N ALA A 376 5.96 -18.99 4.44
CA ALA A 376 6.34 -20.27 3.84
C ALA A 376 5.43 -21.40 4.38
N PRO A 377 5.04 -22.41 3.58
CA PRO A 377 4.15 -23.48 4.03
C PRO A 377 4.59 -24.17 5.32
N ALA A 378 5.90 -24.37 5.51
CA ALA A 378 6.47 -24.94 6.73
C ALA A 378 6.29 -24.06 7.98
N ALA A 379 6.29 -22.73 7.84
CA ALA A 379 6.03 -21.78 8.94
C ALA A 379 4.54 -21.73 9.33
N LEU A 380 3.66 -22.02 8.37
CA LEU A 380 2.21 -22.13 8.56
C LEU A 380 1.73 -23.56 8.90
N GLY A 381 2.65 -24.54 8.94
CA GLY A 381 2.31 -25.94 9.22
C GLY A 381 1.50 -26.62 8.11
N ILE A 382 1.49 -26.03 6.91
CA ILE A 382 0.82 -26.54 5.71
C ILE A 382 1.67 -27.68 5.13
N PRO A 383 1.08 -28.86 4.83
CA PRO A 383 1.81 -29.94 4.18
C PRO A 383 2.35 -29.51 2.80
N VAL A 384 3.65 -29.72 2.56
CA VAL A 384 4.27 -29.43 1.25
C VAL A 384 3.86 -30.52 0.25
N ILE A 385 2.71 -30.33 -0.40
CA ILE A 385 2.25 -31.18 -1.49
C ILE A 385 3.13 -30.91 -2.72
N ALA A 386 3.87 -31.91 -3.17
CA ALA A 386 4.82 -31.77 -4.27
C ALA A 386 4.13 -31.75 -5.66
N GLY A 387 3.59 -30.60 -6.07
CA GLY A 387 3.13 -30.40 -7.45
C GLY A 387 2.44 -29.07 -7.74
N LYS A 388 2.67 -28.53 -8.95
CA LYS A 388 2.03 -27.34 -9.55
C LYS A 388 2.23 -26.00 -8.81
N GLY A 389 3.47 -25.51 -8.82
CA GLY A 389 3.73 -24.07 -8.83
C GLY A 389 4.39 -23.70 -10.17
N ASP A 390 3.72 -22.89 -11.00
CA ASP A 390 4.29 -22.38 -12.26
C ASP A 390 4.41 -20.86 -12.14
N GLY A 391 5.65 -20.39 -11.97
CA GLY A 391 5.96 -19.05 -11.47
C GLY A 391 7.23 -19.08 -10.60
N LYS A 392 8.01 -18.00 -10.62
CA LYS A 392 9.35 -17.94 -10.02
C LYS A 392 9.33 -18.02 -8.48
N VAL A 393 9.32 -19.22 -7.93
CA VAL A 393 9.46 -19.42 -6.47
C VAL A 393 10.92 -19.16 -6.05
N THR A 394 11.14 -18.18 -5.18
CA THR A 394 12.35 -18.07 -4.35
C THR A 394 12.28 -19.11 -3.22
N VAL A 395 12.56 -20.36 -3.58
CA VAL A 395 12.31 -21.56 -2.75
C VAL A 395 12.95 -21.47 -1.36
N ASP A 396 14.07 -20.76 -1.24
CA ASP A 396 14.84 -20.64 0.01
C ASP A 396 14.15 -19.79 1.09
N ALA A 397 13.12 -19.00 0.74
CA ALA A 397 12.48 -18.06 1.66
C ALA A 397 10.94 -18.11 1.69
N GLY A 398 10.25 -18.68 0.70
CA GLY A 398 8.79 -18.66 0.61
C GLY A 398 8.23 -17.57 -0.31
N PRO A 399 6.92 -17.26 -0.24
CA PRO A 399 6.26 -16.37 -1.19
C PRO A 399 6.59 -14.87 -0.93
N PRO A 400 6.81 -14.05 -1.98
CA PRO A 400 7.01 -12.60 -1.85
C PRO A 400 5.75 -11.90 -1.34
N MET A 401 5.89 -10.77 -0.65
CA MET A 401 4.74 -10.07 -0.05
C MET A 401 3.78 -9.56 -1.14
N GLU A 402 2.48 -9.80 -0.96
CA GLU A 402 1.45 -9.33 -1.87
C GLU A 402 0.69 -8.17 -1.26
N PHE A 403 0.40 -7.18 -2.09
CA PHE A 403 -0.17 -5.91 -1.67
C PHE A 403 -1.56 -5.72 -2.31
N PRO A 404 -2.63 -6.20 -1.65
CA PRO A 404 -3.98 -6.20 -2.21
C PRO A 404 -4.51 -4.79 -2.47
N ALA A 405 -5.29 -4.65 -3.54
CA ALA A 405 -6.09 -3.45 -3.77
C ALA A 405 -7.17 -3.28 -2.69
N PRO A 406 -7.63 -2.04 -2.41
CA PRO A 406 -8.79 -1.80 -1.56
C PRO A 406 -10.03 -2.53 -2.06
N PHE A 407 -10.88 -2.98 -1.13
CA PHE A 407 -12.16 -3.62 -1.47
C PHE A 407 -12.96 -2.79 -2.50
N GLY A 408 -13.61 -3.47 -3.44
CA GLY A 408 -14.33 -2.85 -4.56
C GLY A 408 -13.49 -2.57 -5.81
N ARG A 409 -12.16 -2.75 -5.76
CA ARG A 409 -11.28 -2.73 -6.94
C ARG A 409 -10.49 -4.03 -7.03
N GLU A 410 -10.53 -4.66 -8.20
CA GLU A 410 -9.58 -5.70 -8.61
C GLU A 410 -8.46 -4.99 -9.41
N LEU A 411 -7.19 -5.36 -9.23
CA LEU A 411 -6.11 -4.77 -10.04
C LEU A 411 -6.27 -5.20 -11.50
N SER A 412 -6.21 -4.24 -12.41
CA SER A 412 -6.22 -4.56 -13.84
C SER A 412 -4.88 -5.20 -14.25
N LYS A 413 -4.88 -5.99 -15.34
CA LYS A 413 -3.65 -6.61 -15.88
C LYS A 413 -2.60 -5.56 -16.25
N GLU A 414 -3.07 -4.39 -16.65
CA GLU A 414 -2.30 -3.21 -17.00
C GLU A 414 -1.74 -2.48 -15.77
N GLU A 415 -2.53 -2.34 -14.71
CA GLU A 415 -2.06 -1.80 -13.42
C GLU A 415 -0.97 -2.70 -12.81
N ALA A 416 -1.19 -4.02 -12.81
CA ALA A 416 -0.21 -5.01 -12.36
C ALA A 416 1.08 -4.95 -13.20
N TYR A 417 0.97 -4.85 -14.53
CA TYR A 417 2.13 -4.73 -15.42
C TYR A 417 2.96 -3.46 -15.18
N ILE A 418 2.31 -2.31 -14.93
CA ILE A 418 3.02 -1.08 -14.56
C ILE A 418 3.69 -1.23 -13.19
N SER A 419 3.02 -1.83 -12.20
CA SER A 419 3.60 -2.11 -10.88
C SER A 419 4.82 -3.05 -10.96
N GLU A 420 4.76 -4.08 -11.82
CA GLU A 420 5.87 -5.03 -12.05
C GLU A 420 7.06 -4.37 -12.78
N MET A 421 6.84 -3.24 -13.47
CA MET A 421 7.89 -2.44 -14.12
C MET A 421 8.49 -1.39 -13.16
N ASP A 422 7.68 -0.80 -12.29
CA ASP A 422 8.07 0.13 -11.21
C ASP A 422 9.01 -0.57 -10.21
N ALA A 423 8.64 -1.76 -9.72
CA ALA A 423 9.44 -2.56 -8.79
C ALA A 423 10.82 -3.02 -9.32
N LYS A 424 11.11 -2.79 -10.62
CA LYS A 424 12.38 -3.16 -11.28
C LYS A 424 13.24 -1.96 -11.65
N THR A 425 12.98 -0.78 -11.09
CA THR A 425 13.72 0.44 -11.45
C THR A 425 13.83 1.45 -10.31
N GLY A 426 14.80 2.38 -10.43
CA GLY A 426 14.91 3.57 -9.59
C GLY A 426 14.17 4.79 -10.16
N ALA A 427 13.52 4.64 -11.31
CA ALA A 427 12.46 5.54 -11.74
C ALA A 427 11.17 5.25 -10.92
N SER A 428 10.12 6.04 -11.11
CA SER A 428 8.78 5.67 -10.62
C SER A 428 7.75 5.72 -11.74
N LEU A 429 6.83 4.76 -11.73
CA LEU A 429 5.90 4.44 -12.81
C LEU A 429 4.60 3.95 -12.15
N LYS A 430 3.58 4.80 -12.09
CA LYS A 430 2.37 4.53 -11.29
C LYS A 430 1.13 4.68 -12.15
N LEU A 431 0.23 3.69 -12.13
CA LEU A 431 -1.03 3.73 -12.87
C LEU A 431 -2.21 3.28 -11.98
N THR A 432 -3.34 3.95 -12.11
CA THR A 432 -4.63 3.55 -11.56
C THR A 432 -5.74 3.99 -12.50
N ILE A 433 -6.60 3.05 -12.87
CA ILE A 433 -7.78 3.26 -13.70
C ILE A 433 -8.93 3.70 -12.79
N LEU A 434 -9.45 4.90 -13.04
CA LEU A 434 -10.55 5.51 -12.28
C LEU A 434 -11.90 5.26 -12.99
N ASN A 435 -11.90 5.35 -14.33
CA ASN A 435 -13.05 5.07 -15.17
C ASN A 435 -12.57 4.54 -16.53
N SER A 436 -12.64 3.23 -16.76
CA SER A 436 -12.24 2.63 -18.04
C SER A 436 -13.08 3.08 -19.25
N GLN A 437 -14.22 3.74 -19.01
CA GLN A 437 -15.09 4.31 -20.03
C GLN A 437 -14.89 5.83 -20.19
N GLY A 438 -13.97 6.44 -19.44
CA GLY A 438 -13.70 7.88 -19.47
C GLY A 438 -13.04 8.33 -20.77
N ARG A 439 -13.28 9.59 -21.14
CA ARG A 439 -12.72 10.20 -22.37
C ARG A 439 -11.53 11.14 -22.11
N VAL A 440 -11.20 11.44 -20.86
CA VAL A 440 -10.06 12.29 -20.49
C VAL A 440 -8.95 11.43 -19.88
N TRP A 441 -7.81 11.35 -20.57
CA TRP A 441 -6.67 10.49 -20.23
C TRP A 441 -5.42 11.32 -19.92
N THR A 442 -4.58 10.81 -19.01
CA THR A 442 -3.40 11.52 -18.51
C THR A 442 -2.12 10.69 -18.65
N LEU A 443 -1.07 11.34 -19.17
CA LEU A 443 0.29 10.81 -19.36
C LEU A 443 1.26 11.89 -18.82
N VAL A 444 1.20 12.12 -17.51
CA VAL A 444 1.85 13.26 -16.82
C VAL A 444 3.09 12.78 -16.06
N ALA A 445 4.22 13.48 -16.20
CA ALA A 445 5.46 13.11 -15.50
C ALA A 445 5.68 13.93 -14.22
N GLY A 446 5.91 13.26 -13.08
CA GLY A 446 6.07 13.82 -11.75
C GLY A 446 4.77 13.79 -10.94
N GLY A 447 4.72 13.02 -9.85
CA GLY A 447 3.53 12.83 -9.01
C GLY A 447 2.89 14.13 -8.50
N GLY A 448 3.69 15.10 -8.08
CA GLY A 448 3.17 16.43 -7.71
C GLY A 448 2.49 17.18 -8.87
N ALA A 449 2.86 16.87 -10.12
CA ALA A 449 2.21 17.42 -11.30
C ALA A 449 0.98 16.60 -11.74
N SER A 450 0.95 15.27 -11.58
CA SER A 450 -0.24 14.47 -11.91
C SER A 450 -1.42 14.81 -10.99
N VAL A 451 -1.19 15.07 -9.70
CA VAL A 451 -2.21 15.63 -8.79
C VAL A 451 -2.73 16.98 -9.30
N VAL A 452 -1.85 17.91 -9.67
CA VAL A 452 -2.25 19.25 -10.18
C VAL A 452 -3.00 19.17 -11.52
N TYR A 453 -2.76 18.14 -12.34
CA TYR A 453 -3.57 17.86 -13.52
C TYR A 453 -4.94 17.30 -13.16
N ALA A 454 -5.02 16.33 -12.26
CA ALA A 454 -6.29 15.75 -11.80
C ALA A 454 -7.19 16.80 -11.15
N ASP A 455 -6.65 17.62 -10.24
CA ASP A 455 -7.37 18.73 -9.60
C ASP A 455 -7.85 19.77 -10.63
N ALA A 456 -7.07 20.05 -11.69
CA ALA A 456 -7.48 20.95 -12.77
C ALA A 456 -8.61 20.36 -13.64
N ILE A 457 -8.56 19.05 -13.94
CA ILE A 457 -9.61 18.34 -14.71
C ILE A 457 -10.91 18.28 -13.89
N ALA A 458 -10.80 18.00 -12.58
CA ALA A 458 -11.93 18.03 -11.67
C ALA A 458 -12.53 19.44 -11.53
N SER A 459 -11.67 20.47 -11.39
CA SER A 459 -12.09 21.88 -11.32
C SER A 459 -12.75 22.40 -12.61
N ALA A 460 -12.40 21.81 -13.76
CA ALA A 460 -13.07 22.08 -15.04
C ALA A 460 -14.44 21.39 -15.16
N GLY A 461 -14.82 20.54 -14.20
CA GLY A 461 -16.09 19.78 -14.19
C GLY A 461 -15.99 18.35 -14.72
N TYR A 462 -14.79 17.89 -15.12
CA TYR A 462 -14.59 16.64 -15.87
C TYR A 462 -14.14 15.45 -14.99
N ALA A 463 -14.35 15.51 -13.67
CA ALA A 463 -13.94 14.47 -12.74
C ALA A 463 -14.49 13.07 -13.06
N SER A 464 -15.73 12.98 -13.57
CA SER A 464 -16.35 11.71 -13.99
C SER A 464 -15.87 11.19 -15.34
N GLU A 465 -15.26 12.04 -16.17
CA GLU A 465 -14.68 11.66 -17.47
C GLU A 465 -13.18 11.32 -17.37
N LEU A 466 -12.53 11.62 -16.24
CA LEU A 466 -11.14 11.29 -15.96
C LEU A 466 -10.95 9.77 -15.85
N ALA A 467 -10.29 9.19 -16.83
CA ALA A 467 -10.20 7.75 -16.99
C ALA A 467 -9.09 7.11 -16.14
N ASN A 468 -7.96 7.78 -15.99
CA ASN A 468 -6.81 7.30 -15.23
C ASN A 468 -6.16 8.41 -14.40
N TYR A 469 -5.64 8.02 -13.24
CA TYR A 469 -4.63 8.77 -12.50
C TYR A 469 -3.33 7.97 -12.56
N GLY A 470 -2.22 8.64 -12.85
CA GLY A 470 -0.92 7.99 -12.96
C GLY A 470 0.20 8.98 -13.20
N GLU A 471 1.43 8.51 -13.06
CA GLU A 471 2.62 9.34 -13.19
C GLU A 471 3.84 8.54 -13.67
N TYR A 472 4.82 9.26 -14.24
CA TYR A 472 6.16 8.72 -14.52
C TYR A 472 7.27 9.72 -14.10
N SER A 473 8.17 9.30 -13.22
CA SER A 473 9.22 10.17 -12.66
C SER A 473 10.51 9.41 -12.32
N GLY A 474 11.45 10.04 -11.62
CA GLY A 474 12.78 9.46 -11.35
C GLY A 474 13.67 9.27 -12.60
N ALA A 475 13.35 9.95 -13.70
CA ALA A 475 14.04 9.86 -15.00
C ALA A 475 14.04 8.44 -15.64
N PRO A 476 12.87 7.92 -16.04
CA PRO A 476 12.76 6.62 -16.69
C PRO A 476 13.43 6.62 -18.08
N THR A 477 13.82 5.43 -18.52
CA THR A 477 14.40 5.21 -19.86
C THR A 477 13.36 5.41 -20.98
N GLU A 478 13.84 5.56 -22.22
CA GLU A 478 12.99 5.57 -23.42
C GLU A 478 12.08 4.33 -23.47
N THR A 479 12.64 3.14 -23.21
CA THR A 479 11.91 1.86 -23.23
C THR A 479 10.81 1.80 -22.17
N GLN A 480 11.09 2.20 -20.93
CA GLN A 480 10.06 2.24 -19.87
C GLN A 480 8.97 3.26 -20.18
N THR A 481 9.35 4.45 -20.68
CA THR A 481 8.37 5.47 -21.08
C THR A 481 7.51 4.98 -22.26
N PHE A 482 8.11 4.26 -23.22
CA PHE A 482 7.39 3.60 -24.30
C PHE A 482 6.38 2.56 -23.78
N HIS A 483 6.78 1.65 -22.89
CA HIS A 483 5.86 0.66 -22.33
C HIS A 483 4.73 1.31 -21.52
N TYR A 484 5.04 2.28 -20.65
CA TYR A 484 4.03 3.04 -19.90
C TYR A 484 3.05 3.77 -20.83
N ALA A 485 3.57 4.50 -21.82
CA ALA A 485 2.75 5.22 -22.81
C ALA A 485 1.86 4.27 -23.62
N ARG A 486 2.42 3.15 -24.10
CA ARG A 486 1.69 2.13 -24.86
C ARG A 486 0.55 1.52 -24.06
N THR A 487 0.75 1.23 -22.78
CA THR A 487 -0.31 0.73 -21.88
C THR A 487 -1.43 1.75 -21.69
N VAL A 488 -1.12 3.04 -21.50
CA VAL A 488 -2.12 4.11 -21.38
C VAL A 488 -2.90 4.32 -22.70
N LEU A 489 -2.21 4.29 -23.85
CA LEU A 489 -2.84 4.43 -25.16
C LEU A 489 -3.75 3.24 -25.50
N ASP A 490 -3.33 2.01 -25.22
CA ASP A 490 -4.13 0.80 -25.45
C ASP A 490 -5.41 0.78 -24.59
N LEU A 491 -5.30 1.14 -23.31
CA LEU A 491 -6.46 1.35 -22.44
C LEU A 491 -7.41 2.44 -22.97
N MET A 492 -6.85 3.57 -23.40
CA MET A 492 -7.62 4.68 -23.98
C MET A 492 -8.37 4.26 -25.25
N LEU A 493 -7.77 3.41 -26.08
CA LEU A 493 -8.38 2.94 -27.33
C LEU A 493 -9.43 1.84 -27.09
N ARG A 494 -9.27 1.00 -26.06
CA ARG A 494 -10.32 0.06 -25.61
C ARG A 494 -11.55 0.73 -24.99
N ALA A 495 -11.44 1.97 -24.50
CA ALA A 495 -12.60 2.74 -24.04
C ALA A 495 -13.58 3.08 -25.20
N PRO A 496 -14.89 3.24 -24.95
CA PRO A 496 -15.88 3.52 -25.99
C PRO A 496 -15.58 4.74 -26.87
N MET A 497 -16.21 4.78 -28.04
CA MET A 497 -16.27 5.99 -28.88
C MET A 497 -17.05 7.10 -28.17
N SER A 498 -16.50 8.32 -28.20
CA SER A 498 -17.12 9.51 -27.64
C SER A 498 -17.59 10.44 -28.78
N PRO A 499 -18.83 10.96 -28.76
CA PRO A 499 -19.30 11.94 -29.74
C PRO A 499 -18.48 13.25 -29.79
N THR A 500 -17.73 13.56 -28.72
CA THR A 500 -16.88 14.75 -28.59
C THR A 500 -15.38 14.38 -28.57
N GLY A 501 -15.03 13.25 -29.19
CA GLY A 501 -13.66 12.72 -29.17
C GLY A 501 -13.16 12.35 -27.78
N LYS A 502 -11.88 12.03 -27.69
CA LYS A 502 -11.14 11.81 -26.42
C LYS A 502 -10.06 12.89 -26.27
N VAL A 503 -9.58 13.10 -25.05
CA VAL A 503 -8.54 14.09 -24.73
C VAL A 503 -7.38 13.39 -24.03
N LEU A 504 -6.16 13.57 -24.53
CA LEU A 504 -4.94 13.01 -23.94
C LEU A 504 -3.98 14.12 -23.50
N PHE A 505 -3.72 14.22 -22.19
CA PHE A 505 -2.79 15.19 -21.62
C PHE A 505 -1.38 14.58 -21.44
N ILE A 506 -0.42 14.99 -22.27
CA ILE A 506 1.00 14.60 -22.18
C ILE A 506 1.76 15.72 -21.46
N GLY A 507 1.75 15.67 -20.13
CA GLY A 507 1.88 16.88 -19.31
C GLY A 507 2.97 16.90 -18.25
N GLY A 508 2.99 18.01 -17.50
CA GLY A 508 3.55 18.10 -16.15
C GLY A 508 4.58 19.20 -15.92
N GLY A 509 5.27 19.09 -14.78
CA GLY A 509 6.17 20.10 -14.25
C GLY A 509 7.45 20.32 -15.08
N ILE A 510 8.22 21.35 -14.69
CA ILE A 510 9.59 21.52 -15.17
C ILE A 510 10.43 20.43 -14.50
N ALA A 511 11.00 19.50 -15.29
CA ALA A 511 11.83 18.44 -14.73
C ALA A 511 13.22 18.97 -14.34
N ASN A 512 13.74 18.53 -13.19
CA ASN A 512 15.08 18.91 -12.72
C ASN A 512 16.19 18.13 -13.44
N PHE A 513 16.01 16.81 -13.60
CA PHE A 513 17.05 15.90 -14.13
C PHE A 513 16.54 14.90 -15.19
N THR A 514 15.22 14.75 -15.37
CA THR A 514 14.66 13.89 -16.43
C THR A 514 14.90 14.46 -17.82
N ASN A 515 15.59 13.70 -18.68
CA ASN A 515 15.83 14.05 -20.08
C ASN A 515 14.52 13.93 -20.89
N VAL A 516 13.90 15.07 -21.18
CA VAL A 516 12.60 15.17 -21.86
C VAL A 516 12.68 14.61 -23.28
N ALA A 517 13.77 14.82 -24.00
CA ALA A 517 13.95 14.26 -25.35
C ALA A 517 13.99 12.72 -25.35
N SER A 518 14.57 12.11 -24.31
CA SER A 518 14.62 10.65 -24.14
C SER A 518 13.22 10.09 -23.83
N THR A 519 12.51 10.66 -22.86
CA THR A 519 11.16 10.20 -22.51
C THR A 519 10.18 10.41 -23.66
N PHE A 520 10.27 11.54 -24.38
CA PHE A 520 9.39 11.81 -25.52
C PHE A 520 9.68 10.92 -26.72
N LYS A 521 10.90 10.41 -26.94
CA LYS A 521 11.16 9.36 -27.94
C LYS A 521 10.37 8.08 -27.63
N GLY A 522 10.22 7.72 -26.35
CA GLY A 522 9.38 6.60 -25.92
C GLY A 522 7.90 6.84 -26.19
N VAL A 523 7.39 8.02 -25.84
CA VAL A 523 5.99 8.42 -26.12
C VAL A 523 5.70 8.46 -27.64
N ILE A 524 6.60 9.04 -28.43
CA ILE A 524 6.52 9.10 -29.91
C ILE A 524 6.46 7.70 -30.52
N ARG A 525 7.28 6.76 -30.05
CA ARG A 525 7.24 5.36 -30.49
C ARG A 525 5.88 4.72 -30.21
N ALA A 526 5.31 4.94 -29.02
CA ALA A 526 3.99 4.40 -28.66
C ALA A 526 2.87 5.03 -29.50
N ILE A 527 2.90 6.34 -29.74
CA ILE A 527 1.95 7.05 -30.63
C ILE A 527 2.00 6.48 -32.06
N ARG A 528 3.21 6.23 -32.60
CA ARG A 528 3.40 5.68 -33.95
C ARG A 528 2.78 4.30 -34.16
N GLU A 529 2.70 3.46 -33.12
CA GLU A 529 2.07 2.13 -33.22
C GLU A 529 0.54 2.19 -33.38
N VAL A 530 -0.10 3.27 -32.92
CA VAL A 530 -1.57 3.37 -32.83
C VAL A 530 -2.19 4.60 -33.52
N ALA A 531 -1.39 5.41 -34.23
CA ALA A 531 -1.83 6.67 -34.82
C ALA A 531 -3.11 6.61 -35.68
N PRO A 532 -3.36 5.58 -36.53
CA PRO A 532 -4.63 5.47 -37.25
C PRO A 532 -5.84 5.38 -36.32
N LEU A 533 -5.72 4.67 -35.19
CA LEU A 533 -6.76 4.54 -34.18
C LEU A 533 -6.94 5.84 -33.38
N LEU A 534 -5.86 6.62 -33.15
CA LEU A 534 -5.98 7.94 -32.54
C LEU A 534 -6.81 8.91 -33.40
N ILE A 535 -6.71 8.80 -34.73
CA ILE A 535 -7.55 9.55 -35.68
C ILE A 535 -8.99 9.02 -35.66
N GLU A 536 -9.18 7.69 -35.75
CA GLU A 536 -10.49 7.05 -35.73
C GLU A 536 -11.29 7.40 -34.46
N HIS A 537 -10.64 7.37 -33.29
CA HIS A 537 -11.25 7.75 -32.01
C HIS A 537 -11.36 9.27 -31.77
N ASN A 538 -10.94 10.11 -32.73
CA ASN A 538 -10.88 11.57 -32.62
C ASN A 538 -10.20 12.01 -31.31
N VAL A 539 -8.93 11.65 -31.14
CA VAL A 539 -8.14 11.95 -29.94
C VAL A 539 -7.43 13.30 -30.07
N HIS A 540 -7.86 14.27 -29.28
CA HIS A 540 -7.21 15.59 -29.15
C HIS A 540 -6.03 15.48 -28.16
N ILE A 541 -4.80 15.67 -28.63
CA ILE A 541 -3.58 15.50 -27.84
C ILE A 541 -3.05 16.87 -27.38
N TRP A 542 -2.87 17.04 -26.08
CA TRP A 542 -2.42 18.30 -25.48
C TRP A 542 -1.11 18.09 -24.72
N VAL A 543 -0.03 18.71 -25.21
CA VAL A 543 1.33 18.50 -24.71
C VAL A 543 1.83 19.74 -23.98
N ARG A 544 2.29 19.61 -22.73
CA ARG A 544 3.02 20.68 -22.02
C ARG A 544 4.17 20.09 -21.22
N ARG A 545 5.41 20.41 -21.59
CA ARG A 545 6.60 19.87 -20.91
C ARG A 545 7.81 20.82 -20.92
N ALA A 546 8.61 20.74 -19.86
CA ALA A 546 9.87 21.45 -19.70
C ALA A 546 10.87 20.64 -18.85
N GLY A 547 12.16 21.00 -18.93
CA GLY A 547 13.28 20.30 -18.27
C GLY A 547 14.46 20.06 -19.20
N PRO A 548 15.47 19.24 -18.82
CA PRO A 548 16.61 18.92 -19.68
C PRO A 548 16.19 18.45 -21.09
N ASN A 549 16.74 19.10 -22.11
CA ASN A 549 16.50 18.84 -23.54
C ASN A 549 15.02 18.98 -24.00
N TYR A 550 14.20 19.78 -23.31
CA TYR A 550 12.78 19.90 -23.65
C TYR A 550 12.52 20.43 -25.07
N GLN A 551 13.37 21.31 -25.61
CA GLN A 551 13.20 21.88 -26.95
C GLN A 551 13.28 20.79 -28.03
N GLU A 552 14.23 19.85 -27.92
CA GLU A 552 14.33 18.70 -28.82
C GLU A 552 13.09 17.80 -28.68
N GLY A 553 12.63 17.55 -27.44
CA GLY A 553 11.42 16.78 -27.16
C GLY A 553 10.16 17.38 -27.80
N LEU A 554 9.88 18.66 -27.54
CA LEU A 554 8.72 19.38 -28.09
C LEU A 554 8.77 19.48 -29.61
N LYS A 555 9.95 19.74 -30.19
CA LYS A 555 10.14 19.76 -31.66
C LYS A 555 9.83 18.39 -32.27
N ASN A 556 10.38 17.32 -31.70
CA ASN A 556 10.18 15.97 -32.19
C ASN A 556 8.71 15.51 -32.08
N ILE A 557 8.03 15.78 -30.96
CA ILE A 557 6.62 15.37 -30.80
C ILE A 557 5.68 16.18 -31.70
N LYS A 558 5.93 17.50 -31.88
CA LYS A 558 5.17 18.34 -32.81
C LYS A 558 5.35 17.91 -34.26
N ALA A 559 6.59 17.59 -34.66
CA ALA A 559 6.87 17.04 -36.00
C ALA A 559 6.12 15.73 -36.25
N VAL A 560 6.06 14.84 -35.25
CA VAL A 560 5.30 13.56 -35.31
C VAL A 560 3.79 13.80 -35.40
N GLY A 561 3.25 14.79 -34.68
CA GLY A 561 1.84 15.18 -34.82
C GLY A 561 1.48 15.59 -36.25
N VAL A 562 2.30 16.44 -36.86
CA VAL A 562 2.12 16.88 -38.26
C VAL A 562 2.33 15.73 -39.26
N GLU A 563 3.37 14.91 -39.08
CA GLU A 563 3.69 13.77 -39.95
C GLU A 563 2.55 12.74 -40.01
N LEU A 564 1.90 12.49 -38.88
CA LEU A 564 0.86 11.47 -38.73
C LEU A 564 -0.57 12.03 -38.88
N GLY A 565 -0.74 13.34 -39.06
CA GLY A 565 -2.06 13.96 -39.17
C GLY A 565 -2.89 13.94 -37.87
N LEU A 566 -2.21 13.99 -36.72
CA LEU A 566 -2.85 13.98 -35.40
C LEU A 566 -3.23 15.39 -34.96
N ASP A 567 -4.39 15.54 -34.33
CA ASP A 567 -4.76 16.78 -33.65
C ASP A 567 -3.94 16.93 -32.35
N MET A 568 -2.89 17.75 -32.41
CA MET A 568 -1.87 17.84 -31.36
C MET A 568 -1.39 19.28 -31.13
N HIS A 569 -1.75 19.84 -29.98
CA HIS A 569 -1.30 21.16 -29.54
C HIS A 569 -0.11 21.05 -28.58
N VAL A 570 0.97 21.78 -28.85
CA VAL A 570 2.26 21.61 -28.15
C VAL A 570 2.75 22.91 -27.50
N PHE A 571 3.04 22.85 -26.20
CA PHE A 571 3.44 23.97 -25.35
C PHE A 571 4.67 23.68 -24.48
N GLY A 572 5.42 24.72 -24.13
CA GLY A 572 6.63 24.66 -23.33
C GLY A 572 6.49 25.24 -21.92
N PRO A 573 7.59 25.75 -21.33
CA PRO A 573 7.59 26.30 -19.97
C PRO A 573 6.75 27.58 -19.81
N GLU A 574 6.55 28.34 -20.89
CA GLU A 574 5.76 29.57 -20.93
C GLU A 574 4.26 29.36 -20.65
N MET A 575 3.73 28.18 -21.01
CA MET A 575 2.40 27.75 -20.60
C MET A 575 2.42 27.30 -19.13
N HIS A 576 1.41 27.67 -18.34
CA HIS A 576 1.27 27.21 -16.95
C HIS A 576 1.24 25.68 -16.87
N VAL A 577 1.67 25.08 -15.74
CA VAL A 577 1.85 23.62 -15.61
C VAL A 577 0.62 22.82 -16.03
N SER A 578 -0.56 23.20 -15.54
CA SER A 578 -1.88 22.64 -15.91
C SER A 578 -2.65 23.50 -16.91
N GLY A 579 -2.00 24.52 -17.51
CA GLY A 579 -2.65 25.54 -18.35
C GLY A 579 -3.38 24.98 -19.57
N ILE A 580 -2.91 23.86 -20.11
CA ILE A 580 -3.55 23.16 -21.25
C ILE A 580 -4.90 22.51 -20.90
N VAL A 581 -5.17 22.21 -19.63
CA VAL A 581 -6.41 21.55 -19.20
C VAL A 581 -7.66 22.38 -19.51
N PRO A 582 -7.78 23.66 -19.10
CA PRO A 582 -8.90 24.49 -19.50
C PRO A 582 -8.94 24.82 -20.99
N LEU A 583 -7.82 24.78 -21.73
CA LEU A 583 -7.84 24.98 -23.19
C LEU A 583 -8.54 23.83 -23.91
N ALA A 584 -8.26 22.61 -23.48
CA ALA A 584 -8.83 21.38 -24.04
C ALA A 584 -10.29 21.12 -23.63
N LEU A 585 -10.67 21.50 -22.39
CA LEU A 585 -11.94 21.09 -21.78
C LEU A 585 -12.99 22.21 -21.67
N VAL A 586 -12.60 23.49 -21.68
CA VAL A 586 -13.56 24.60 -21.48
C VAL A 586 -13.75 25.36 -22.80
N PRO A 587 -14.96 25.34 -23.40
CA PRO A 587 -15.23 26.00 -24.67
C PRO A 587 -14.82 27.49 -24.69
N GLY A 588 -14.18 27.90 -25.78
CA GLY A 588 -13.72 29.28 -25.98
C GLY A 588 -12.50 29.70 -25.16
N LYS A 589 -11.82 28.77 -24.46
CA LYS A 589 -10.52 29.07 -23.84
C LYS A 589 -9.35 29.04 -24.82
N MET A 590 -9.28 28.02 -25.67
CA MET A 590 -8.36 28.05 -26.82
C MET A 590 -8.81 29.14 -27.81
N ASN A 591 -7.86 29.98 -28.24
CA ASN A 591 -8.11 31.13 -29.13
C ASN A 591 -6.77 31.63 -29.73
N ASP A 592 -6.86 32.42 -30.81
CA ASP A 592 -5.73 32.86 -31.65
C ASP A 592 -4.62 33.64 -30.92
N SER A 593 -4.85 34.18 -29.72
CA SER A 593 -3.80 34.82 -28.92
C SER A 593 -2.88 33.83 -28.21
N ILE A 594 -3.27 32.56 -28.11
CA ILE A 594 -2.50 31.51 -27.44
C ILE A 594 -1.55 30.86 -28.44
N LYS A 595 -0.28 31.26 -28.36
CA LYS A 595 0.80 30.67 -29.16
C LYS A 595 1.16 29.27 -28.65
N GLU A 596 1.28 28.35 -29.58
CA GLU A 596 1.98 27.08 -29.39
C GLU A 596 3.51 27.25 -29.55
N PHE A 597 4.24 26.19 -29.21
CA PHE A 597 5.68 26.05 -29.47
C PHE A 597 6.00 26.15 -30.98
N GLU A 598 6.91 27.07 -31.34
CA GLU A 598 7.29 27.45 -32.72
C GLU A 598 8.65 26.84 -33.19
N GLY A 599 9.20 25.87 -32.45
CA GLY A 599 10.65 25.54 -32.45
C GLY A 599 11.18 24.48 -33.42
#